data_AF-A0A388TE55-F1
#
_entry.id   AF-A0A388TE55-F1
#
_cell.length_a   1.000
_cell.length_b   1.000
_cell.length_c   1.000
_cell.angle_alpha   90.00
_cell.angle_beta   90.00
_cell.angle_gamma   90.00
#
_symmetry.space_group_name_H-M   'P 1'
#
loop_
_entity.id
_entity.type
_entity.pdbx_description
1 polymer ?
#
loop_
_entity_poly.entity_id
_entity_poly.type
_entity_poly.pdbx_seq_one_letter_code
_entity_poly.pdbx_strand_id
1 'polypeptide(L)'
;MLSYNQWLGKGGGDTDLYHAQIVRWYNEYGTVAGLGNLHNRFGYNSSWLVLAAVADNWLWDARSAWLLPALYLLGGGAYFMYELLFAKRKGIFFYSAVIWGWLVLIFLYLAPSLYYDNPPHFLNAILLLEAYYLLTDSRKTFVKADVDNLALLLMLSVGVFMLKLTGFITLVMVGLLSVYVLVKMQKQLLCDWLKIFIVPSAAILVWLARNILVTGYLVYPYPNPVLALPLDWTMALDYVRADYEGIWTWSRIFGMDAWMARAYGFSFWFPLWLQNVFSSVPYVFAFAAGLVGAVLWVVNICRSYYKIQFYFLTWTLISIWYWFISAPDMRYGGGFLGVFLAAACLFLFPNEKTDNFGLQLDFEIFWQNPIWRKSLQSLLALIVAGGSVFCFLYPSRDLFIVASLPSRPVKEYLVKAKIPFKVWVSADGDLRVGNAPLPSAENPPTNLEMREPGNLAKGFRSVKR
;
A
#
# COMPACT_ATOMS: atom_id res chain seq x y z
N MET A 1 18.37 6.77 9.46
CA MET A 1 18.13 7.81 8.44
C MET A 1 19.00 7.49 7.24
N LEU A 2 18.40 7.39 6.06
CA LEU A 2 19.00 6.79 4.87
C LEU A 2 19.51 7.90 3.94
N SER A 3 20.76 7.78 3.49
CA SER A 3 21.55 8.85 2.83
C SER A 3 21.16 9.11 1.37
N TYR A 4 21.57 10.26 0.82
CA TYR A 4 21.44 10.60 -0.61
C TYR A 4 22.02 9.53 -1.55
N ASN A 5 23.07 8.82 -1.13
CA ASN A 5 23.63 7.71 -1.90
C ASN A 5 22.68 6.50 -1.98
N GLN A 6 21.84 6.28 -0.96
CA GLN A 6 20.78 5.27 -1.01
C GLN A 6 19.60 5.72 -1.88
N TRP A 7 19.36 7.03 -2.01
CA TRP A 7 18.40 7.57 -2.99
C TRP A 7 18.82 7.23 -4.43
N LEU A 8 20.08 7.51 -4.77
CA LEU A 8 20.63 7.26 -6.11
C LEU A 8 20.67 5.77 -6.49
N GLY A 9 20.85 4.87 -5.52
CA GLY A 9 20.90 3.42 -5.77
C GLY A 9 19.59 2.63 -5.56
N LYS A 10 18.63 3.14 -4.77
CA LYS A 10 17.40 2.41 -4.39
C LYS A 10 16.11 3.25 -4.35
N GLY A 11 16.18 4.57 -4.11
CA GLY A 11 15.00 5.44 -3.88
C GLY A 11 14.41 6.09 -5.14
N GLY A 12 15.20 6.21 -6.21
CA GLY A 12 14.82 6.91 -7.44
C GLY A 12 14.00 6.13 -8.47
N GLY A 13 13.21 5.14 -8.08
CA GLY A 13 12.27 4.46 -9.00
C GLY A 13 11.04 5.32 -9.28
N ASP A 14 9.85 4.80 -8.98
CA ASP A 14 8.58 5.54 -9.07
C ASP A 14 8.58 6.90 -8.36
N THR A 15 9.38 7.05 -7.29
CA THR A 15 9.45 8.31 -6.56
C THR A 15 9.97 9.45 -7.42
N ASP A 16 11.06 9.20 -8.15
CA ASP A 16 11.67 10.17 -9.07
C ASP A 16 10.96 10.22 -10.43
N LEU A 17 10.22 9.17 -10.78
CA LEU A 17 9.45 9.13 -12.00
C LEU A 17 8.20 10.01 -11.88
N TYR A 18 7.41 9.85 -10.82
CA TYR A 18 6.13 10.56 -10.73
C TYR A 18 5.66 10.94 -9.32
N HIS A 19 6.05 10.25 -8.23
CA HIS A 19 5.50 10.60 -6.90
C HIS A 19 5.90 12.00 -6.45
N ALA A 20 7.17 12.37 -6.58
CA ALA A 20 7.65 13.70 -6.20
C ALA A 20 6.93 14.81 -6.96
N GLN A 21 6.68 14.60 -8.26
CA GLN A 21 5.90 15.53 -9.08
C GLN A 21 4.45 15.65 -8.62
N ILE A 22 3.78 14.55 -8.28
CA ILE A 22 2.41 14.59 -7.74
C ILE A 22 2.36 15.40 -6.44
N VAL A 23 3.31 15.16 -5.53
CA VAL A 23 3.41 15.90 -4.27
C VAL A 23 3.60 17.40 -4.54
N ARG A 24 4.49 17.76 -5.45
CA ARG A 24 4.74 19.14 -5.84
C ARG A 24 3.51 19.81 -6.46
N TRP A 25 2.77 19.12 -7.33
CA TRP A 25 1.49 19.60 -7.88
C TRP A 25 0.48 19.91 -6.78
N TYR A 26 0.35 19.01 -5.79
CA TYR A 26 -0.54 19.23 -4.66
C TYR A 26 -0.13 20.43 -3.80
N ASN A 27 1.16 20.65 -3.57
CA ASN A 27 1.64 21.78 -2.78
C ASN A 27 1.50 23.13 -3.49
N GLU A 28 1.81 23.19 -4.80
CA GLU A 28 1.80 24.47 -5.54
C GLU A 28 0.40 24.84 -6.08
N TYR A 29 -0.41 23.86 -6.48
CA TYR A 29 -1.68 24.09 -7.19
C TYR A 29 -2.87 23.30 -6.64
N GLY A 30 -2.66 22.41 -5.67
CA GLY A 30 -3.70 21.50 -5.18
C GLY A 30 -4.07 20.43 -6.23
N THR A 31 -5.36 20.11 -6.32
CA THR A 31 -5.86 19.15 -7.32
C THR A 31 -6.13 19.86 -8.65
N VAL A 32 -5.30 19.61 -9.65
CA VAL A 32 -5.42 20.24 -10.97
C VAL A 32 -6.18 19.33 -11.94
N ALA A 33 -7.06 19.93 -12.74
CA ALA A 33 -7.90 19.21 -13.68
C ALA A 33 -7.09 18.61 -14.84
N GLY A 34 -7.33 17.34 -15.16
CA GLY A 34 -6.72 16.68 -16.32
C GLY A 34 -5.21 16.47 -16.22
N LEU A 35 -4.62 16.48 -15.01
CA LEU A 35 -3.20 16.16 -14.80
C LEU A 35 -2.81 14.80 -15.38
N GLY A 36 -3.73 13.83 -15.43
CA GLY A 36 -3.48 12.55 -16.07
C GLY A 36 -3.15 12.65 -17.57
N ASN A 37 -3.56 13.74 -18.26
CA ASN A 37 -3.18 13.98 -19.66
C ASN A 37 -1.72 14.45 -19.79
N LEU A 38 -1.16 15.10 -18.77
CA LEU A 38 0.26 15.48 -18.75
C LEU A 38 1.14 14.26 -18.58
N HIS A 39 0.75 13.38 -17.65
CA HIS A 39 1.39 12.10 -17.41
C HIS A 39 0.34 11.14 -16.83
N ASN A 40 0.14 9.98 -17.45
CA ASN A 40 -0.81 8.94 -17.01
C ASN A 40 -0.71 8.62 -15.50
N ARG A 41 0.51 8.49 -14.96
CA ARG A 41 0.73 8.18 -13.54
C ARG A 41 0.33 9.31 -12.59
N PHE A 42 0.24 10.56 -13.06
CA PHE A 42 -0.36 11.65 -12.27
C PHE A 42 -1.86 11.45 -12.06
N GLY A 43 -2.49 10.58 -12.86
CA GLY A 43 -3.84 10.07 -12.66
C GLY A 43 -4.01 9.16 -11.45
N TYR A 44 -2.93 8.61 -10.88
CA TYR A 44 -3.02 7.69 -9.75
C TYR A 44 -3.45 8.39 -8.47
N ASN A 45 -4.64 8.01 -8.03
CA ASN A 45 -5.32 8.72 -6.97
C ASN A 45 -5.03 8.17 -5.56
N SER A 46 -3.76 8.02 -5.18
CA SER A 46 -3.42 7.54 -3.82
C SER A 46 -3.48 8.66 -2.79
N SER A 47 -4.22 8.45 -1.70
CA SER A 47 -4.21 9.36 -0.55
C SER A 47 -2.87 9.37 0.21
N TRP A 48 -1.97 8.42 -0.07
CA TRP A 48 -0.60 8.46 0.45
C TRP A 48 0.16 9.70 -0.02
N LEU A 49 -0.02 10.05 -1.30
CA LEU A 49 0.65 11.20 -1.91
C LEU A 49 0.01 12.53 -1.49
N VAL A 50 -1.28 12.50 -1.12
CA VAL A 50 -1.93 13.64 -0.47
C VAL A 50 -1.38 13.84 0.93
N LEU A 51 -1.24 12.76 1.72
CA LEU A 51 -0.60 12.83 3.04
C LEU A 51 0.85 13.30 2.92
N ALA A 52 1.55 12.88 1.86
CA ALA A 52 2.88 13.36 1.55
C ALA A 52 2.91 14.86 1.32
N ALA A 53 2.05 15.39 0.45
CA ALA A 53 1.93 16.84 0.24
C ALA A 53 1.67 17.61 1.54
N VAL A 54 0.75 17.14 2.38
CA VAL A 54 0.50 17.76 3.70
C VAL A 54 1.76 17.76 4.58
N ALA A 55 2.49 16.64 4.62
CA ALA A 55 3.73 16.52 5.39
C ALA A 55 4.90 17.33 4.81
N ASP A 56 4.88 17.61 3.51
CA ASP A 56 5.96 18.26 2.75
C ASP A 56 5.84 19.79 2.82
N ASN A 57 5.79 20.35 4.03
CA ASN A 57 5.66 21.79 4.28
C ASN A 57 6.53 22.24 5.47
N TRP A 58 6.85 23.55 5.52
CA TRP A 58 7.56 24.19 6.66
C TRP A 58 8.90 23.49 6.98
N LEU A 59 9.08 22.98 8.20
CA LEU A 59 10.27 22.27 8.72
C LEU A 59 10.57 20.98 7.95
N TRP A 60 9.58 20.46 7.23
CA TRP A 60 9.61 19.16 6.56
C TRP A 60 9.53 19.30 5.04
N ASP A 61 9.75 20.51 4.51
CA ASP A 61 9.75 20.79 3.08
C ASP A 61 10.66 19.81 2.31
N ALA A 62 10.09 19.21 1.26
CA ALA A 62 10.71 18.17 0.44
C ALA A 62 11.25 16.94 1.21
N ARG A 63 10.76 16.61 2.41
CA ARG A 63 11.25 15.48 3.25
C ARG A 63 10.23 14.36 3.43
N SER A 64 9.05 14.45 2.80
CA SER A 64 7.98 13.46 2.90
C SER A 64 8.43 12.01 2.64
N ALA A 65 9.32 11.77 1.67
CA ALA A 65 9.86 10.44 1.35
C ALA A 65 10.67 9.77 2.48
N TRP A 66 11.14 10.52 3.47
CA TRP A 66 11.77 9.99 4.67
C TRP A 66 10.78 9.86 5.82
N LEU A 67 9.84 10.80 5.93
CA LEU A 67 8.90 10.90 7.04
C LEU A 67 7.80 9.85 7.00
N LEU A 68 7.14 9.70 5.85
CA LEU A 68 6.01 8.78 5.78
C LEU A 68 6.42 7.33 6.01
N PRO A 69 7.55 6.83 5.44
CA PRO A 69 7.96 5.47 5.75
C PRO A 69 8.28 5.26 7.21
N ALA A 70 8.93 6.23 7.85
CA ALA A 70 9.21 6.19 9.28
C ALA A 70 7.90 6.18 10.09
N LEU A 71 6.91 7.01 9.73
CA LEU A 71 5.64 7.10 10.44
C LEU A 71 4.91 5.76 10.48
N TYR A 72 4.71 5.10 9.33
CA TYR A 72 3.97 3.84 9.31
C TYR A 72 4.76 2.68 9.94
N LEU A 73 6.09 2.68 9.81
CA LEU A 73 6.94 1.64 10.42
C LEU A 73 7.03 1.78 11.93
N LEU A 74 7.18 3.00 12.45
CA LEU A 74 7.21 3.25 13.89
C LEU A 74 5.84 3.06 14.51
N GLY A 75 4.77 3.59 13.88
CA GLY A 75 3.41 3.42 14.36
C GLY A 75 2.96 1.96 14.33
N GLY A 76 3.11 1.28 13.19
CA GLY A 76 2.79 -0.15 13.07
C GLY A 76 3.70 -1.02 13.93
N GLY A 77 4.99 -0.71 13.97
CA GLY A 77 5.98 -1.41 14.80
C GLY A 77 5.66 -1.31 16.29
N ALA A 78 5.30 -0.12 16.77
CA ALA A 78 4.88 0.09 18.16
C ALA A 78 3.58 -0.64 18.47
N TYR A 79 2.58 -0.59 17.57
CA TYR A 79 1.32 -1.31 17.74
C TYR A 79 1.54 -2.82 17.87
N PHE A 80 2.24 -3.46 16.92
CA PHE A 80 2.47 -4.91 16.98
C PHE A 80 3.46 -5.31 18.07
N MET A 81 4.40 -4.43 18.46
CA MET A 81 5.23 -4.66 19.63
C MET A 81 4.41 -4.65 20.92
N TYR A 82 3.49 -3.71 21.07
CA TYR A 82 2.56 -3.68 22.21
C TYR A 82 1.76 -4.98 22.27
N GLU A 83 1.15 -5.37 21.14
CA GLU A 83 0.38 -6.62 21.05
C GLU A 83 1.21 -7.86 21.32
N LEU A 84 2.50 -7.87 20.94
CA LEU A 84 3.42 -8.95 21.24
C LEU A 84 3.72 -9.05 22.75
N LEU A 85 4.03 -7.94 23.39
CA LEU A 85 4.40 -7.90 24.81
C LEU A 85 3.21 -8.19 25.74
N PHE A 86 2.03 -7.65 25.40
CA PHE A 86 0.84 -7.68 26.25
C PHE A 86 -0.26 -8.62 25.72
N ALA A 87 0.08 -9.56 24.83
CA ALA A 87 -0.86 -10.54 24.28
C ALA A 87 -1.61 -11.29 25.39
N LYS A 88 -2.94 -11.16 25.40
CA LYS A 88 -3.86 -11.89 26.31
C LYS A 88 -4.17 -13.33 25.85
N ARG A 89 -3.77 -13.66 24.61
CA ARG A 89 -3.95 -14.99 24.01
C ARG A 89 -2.74 -15.33 23.16
N LYS A 90 -2.34 -16.59 23.15
CA LYS A 90 -1.22 -17.08 22.33
C LYS A 90 -1.40 -16.79 20.83
N GLY A 91 -2.64 -16.90 20.33
CA GLY A 91 -2.94 -16.59 18.92
C GLY A 91 -2.60 -15.14 18.53
N ILE A 92 -2.86 -14.18 19.43
CA ILE A 92 -2.51 -12.76 19.25
C ILE A 92 -0.99 -12.58 19.27
N PHE A 93 -0.29 -13.25 20.19
CA PHE A 93 1.17 -13.22 20.25
C PHE A 93 1.78 -13.66 18.91
N PHE A 94 1.39 -14.82 18.38
CA PHE A 94 1.94 -15.33 17.12
C PHE A 94 1.52 -14.50 15.91
N TYR A 95 0.28 -13.99 15.88
CA TYR A 95 -0.16 -13.03 14.86
C TYR A 95 0.77 -11.81 14.82
N SER A 96 0.97 -11.17 15.97
CA SER A 96 1.78 -9.98 16.11
C SER A 96 3.24 -10.25 15.85
N ALA A 97 3.78 -11.42 16.23
CA ALA A 97 5.14 -11.84 15.93
C ALA A 97 5.39 -11.96 14.42
N VAL A 98 4.45 -12.54 13.65
CA VAL A 98 4.55 -12.65 12.19
C VAL A 98 4.56 -11.27 11.54
N ILE A 99 3.62 -10.39 11.90
CA ILE A 99 3.54 -9.05 11.31
C ILE A 99 4.73 -8.18 11.73
N TRP A 100 5.16 -8.27 12.99
CA TRP A 100 6.32 -7.54 13.48
C TRP A 100 7.62 -8.01 12.82
N GLY A 101 7.81 -9.32 12.65
CA GLY A 101 8.92 -9.88 11.87
C GLY A 101 8.92 -9.39 10.42
N TRP A 102 7.74 -9.28 9.79
CA TRP A 102 7.60 -8.72 8.46
C TRP A 102 7.93 -7.21 8.41
N LEU A 103 7.53 -6.41 9.41
CA LEU A 103 7.94 -5.01 9.57
C LEU A 103 9.45 -4.87 9.66
N VAL A 104 10.11 -5.74 10.43
CA VAL A 104 11.59 -5.78 10.53
C VAL A 104 12.21 -6.05 9.17
N LEU A 105 11.71 -7.04 8.42
CA LEU A 105 12.21 -7.30 7.06
C LEU A 105 12.07 -6.05 6.18
N ILE A 106 10.91 -5.38 6.18
CA ILE A 106 10.71 -4.15 5.40
C ILE A 106 11.66 -3.06 5.84
N PHE A 107 11.88 -2.88 7.14
CA PHE A 107 12.84 -1.92 7.68
C PHE A 107 14.27 -2.18 7.17
N LEU A 108 14.70 -3.46 7.09
CA LEU A 108 16.03 -3.84 6.58
C LEU A 108 16.23 -3.51 5.09
N TYR A 109 15.15 -3.52 4.30
CA TYR A 109 15.18 -3.19 2.87
C TYR A 109 14.70 -1.76 2.57
N LEU A 110 14.39 -0.97 3.60
CA LEU A 110 13.77 0.32 3.41
C LEU A 110 14.76 1.30 2.74
N ALA A 111 14.26 1.98 1.71
CA ALA A 111 14.87 3.17 1.14
C ALA A 111 13.88 4.36 1.31
N PRO A 112 14.37 5.60 1.44
CA PRO A 112 13.50 6.77 1.36
C PRO A 112 12.76 6.75 0.04
N SER A 113 11.44 6.80 0.12
CA SER A 113 10.59 6.68 -1.05
C SER A 113 9.16 7.09 -0.71
N LEU A 114 8.39 7.44 -1.74
CA LEU A 114 6.95 7.67 -1.60
C LEU A 114 6.13 6.44 -2.01
N TYR A 115 6.75 5.26 -2.03
CA TYR A 115 6.07 4.01 -2.32
C TYR A 115 5.05 3.70 -1.22
N TYR A 116 3.85 3.29 -1.64
CA TYR A 116 2.70 3.04 -0.77
C TYR A 116 2.18 1.62 -0.88
N ASP A 117 3.04 0.67 -1.25
CA ASP A 117 2.64 -0.73 -1.41
C ASP A 117 2.46 -1.44 -0.08
N ASN A 118 3.37 -1.24 0.88
CA ASN A 118 3.31 -1.88 2.20
C ASN A 118 2.31 -1.26 3.18
N PRO A 119 2.16 0.08 3.30
CA PRO A 119 1.22 0.70 4.23
C PRO A 119 -0.22 0.12 4.23
N PRO A 120 -0.89 -0.10 3.08
CA PRO A 120 -2.25 -0.65 3.08
C PRO A 120 -2.30 -2.09 3.62
N HIS A 121 -1.26 -2.91 3.40
CA HIS A 121 -1.20 -4.26 3.96
C HIS A 121 -1.03 -4.25 5.48
N PHE A 122 -0.25 -3.32 6.03
CA PHE A 122 -0.12 -3.16 7.48
C PHE A 122 -1.41 -2.70 8.13
N LEU A 123 -2.09 -1.71 7.54
CA LEU A 123 -3.39 -1.29 8.01
C LEU A 123 -4.42 -2.42 7.91
N ASN A 124 -4.36 -3.25 6.86
CA ASN A 124 -5.18 -4.46 6.77
C ASN A 124 -4.89 -5.44 7.92
N ALA A 125 -3.62 -5.61 8.31
CA ALA A 125 -3.26 -6.43 9.45
C ALA A 125 -3.81 -5.87 10.78
N ILE A 126 -3.78 -4.55 10.97
CA ILE A 126 -4.37 -3.91 12.15
C ILE A 126 -5.89 -4.15 12.15
N LEU A 127 -6.57 -3.91 11.03
CA LEU A 127 -8.01 -4.11 10.87
C LEU A 127 -8.46 -5.55 11.14
N LEU A 128 -7.69 -6.54 10.70
CA LEU A 128 -7.96 -7.95 10.99
C LEU A 128 -7.86 -8.23 12.49
N LEU A 129 -6.81 -7.75 13.17
CA LEU A 129 -6.65 -7.97 14.61
C LEU A 129 -7.77 -7.29 15.40
N GLU A 130 -8.13 -6.05 15.04
CA GLU A 130 -9.21 -5.33 15.71
C GLU A 130 -10.59 -5.95 15.44
N ALA A 131 -10.84 -6.44 14.23
CA ALA A 131 -12.03 -7.24 13.94
C ALA A 131 -12.06 -8.53 14.77
N TYR A 132 -10.91 -9.15 15.02
CA TYR A 132 -10.80 -10.34 15.86
C TYR A 132 -11.10 -10.01 17.33
N TYR A 133 -10.61 -8.87 17.83
CA TYR A 133 -10.95 -8.39 19.16
C TYR A 133 -12.46 -8.16 19.30
N LEU A 134 -13.07 -7.45 18.35
CA LEU A 134 -14.50 -7.16 18.35
C LEU A 134 -15.35 -8.44 18.37
N LEU A 135 -14.96 -9.45 17.57
CA LEU A 135 -15.73 -10.68 17.41
C LEU A 135 -15.49 -11.73 18.49
N THR A 136 -14.37 -11.66 19.20
CA THR A 136 -14.01 -12.65 20.23
C THR A 136 -14.02 -12.09 21.65
N ASP A 137 -14.40 -10.82 21.80
CA ASP A 137 -14.68 -10.28 23.11
C ASP A 137 -15.77 -11.12 23.79
N SER A 138 -15.60 -11.38 25.07
CA SER A 138 -16.41 -12.34 25.85
C SER A 138 -17.86 -11.89 26.09
N ARG A 139 -18.24 -10.73 25.56
CA ARG A 139 -19.58 -10.15 25.69
C ARG A 139 -20.56 -10.94 24.81
N LYS A 140 -21.67 -11.41 25.41
CA LYS A 140 -22.74 -12.14 24.70
C LYS A 140 -23.54 -11.27 23.73
N THR A 141 -23.45 -9.94 23.87
CA THR A 141 -24.24 -8.95 23.13
C THR A 141 -23.39 -7.74 22.79
N PHE A 142 -23.56 -7.21 21.57
CA PHE A 142 -22.95 -5.95 21.15
C PHE A 142 -23.59 -4.77 21.87
N VAL A 143 -22.76 -3.77 22.19
CA VAL A 143 -23.13 -2.55 22.92
C VAL A 143 -22.74 -1.30 22.13
N LYS A 144 -23.14 -0.11 22.60
CA LYS A 144 -22.89 1.16 21.91
C LYS A 144 -21.39 1.43 21.63
N ALA A 145 -20.48 1.04 22.53
CA ALA A 145 -19.04 1.18 22.28
C ALA A 145 -18.57 0.42 21.02
N ASP A 146 -19.26 -0.66 20.66
CA ASP A 146 -18.94 -1.44 19.45
C ASP A 146 -19.32 -0.66 18.18
N VAL A 147 -20.32 0.22 18.23
CA VAL A 147 -20.67 1.13 17.10
C VAL A 147 -19.53 2.11 16.83
N ASP A 148 -18.91 2.64 17.89
CA ASP A 148 -17.81 3.60 17.79
C ASP A 148 -16.56 2.91 17.22
N ASN A 149 -16.27 1.70 17.69
CA ASN A 149 -15.21 0.86 17.14
C ASN A 149 -15.47 0.52 15.66
N LEU A 150 -16.71 0.17 15.29
CA LEU A 150 -17.07 -0.11 13.90
C LEU A 150 -16.94 1.10 13.00
N ALA A 151 -17.36 2.29 13.46
CA ALA A 151 -17.18 3.52 12.72
C ALA A 151 -15.69 3.78 12.43
N LEU A 152 -14.83 3.56 13.44
CA LEU A 152 -13.37 3.67 13.29
C LEU A 152 -12.81 2.61 12.33
N LEU A 153 -13.22 1.34 12.47
CA LEU A 153 -12.79 0.26 11.59
C LEU A 153 -13.18 0.51 10.14
N LEU A 154 -14.43 0.94 9.90
CA LEU A 154 -14.90 1.24 8.56
C LEU A 154 -14.15 2.44 7.98
N MET A 155 -13.91 3.48 8.77
CA MET A 155 -13.10 4.64 8.34
C MET A 155 -11.67 4.24 7.98
N LEU A 156 -11.02 3.41 8.80
CA LEU A 156 -9.68 2.89 8.51
C LEU A 156 -9.67 2.02 7.24
N SER A 157 -10.71 1.19 7.02
CA SER A 157 -10.83 0.37 5.82
C SER A 157 -11.01 1.19 4.55
N VAL A 158 -11.75 2.31 4.62
CA VAL A 158 -11.79 3.32 3.55
C VAL A 158 -10.41 3.92 3.33
N GLY A 159 -9.65 4.20 4.40
CA GLY A 159 -8.26 4.59 4.32
C GLY A 159 -7.41 3.59 3.52
N VAL A 160 -7.50 2.29 3.81
CA VAL A 160 -6.79 1.24 3.06
C VAL A 160 -7.13 1.28 1.57
N PHE A 161 -8.42 1.38 1.24
CA PHE A 161 -8.89 1.50 -0.15
C PHE A 161 -8.37 2.76 -0.85
N MET A 162 -8.38 3.91 -0.17
CA MET A 162 -7.92 5.18 -0.72
C MET A 162 -6.38 5.26 -0.87
N LEU A 163 -5.63 4.50 -0.08
CA LEU A 163 -4.19 4.32 -0.29
C LEU A 163 -3.92 3.49 -1.54
N LYS A 164 -4.69 2.39 -1.71
CA LYS A 164 -4.53 1.46 -2.83
C LYS A 164 -5.83 0.69 -3.10
N LEU A 165 -6.19 0.56 -4.38
CA LEU A 165 -7.42 -0.11 -4.82
C LEU A 165 -7.53 -1.59 -4.36
N THR A 166 -6.40 -2.25 -4.07
CA THR A 166 -6.39 -3.60 -3.49
C THR A 166 -7.01 -3.67 -2.09
N GLY A 167 -7.13 -2.53 -1.40
CA GLY A 167 -7.87 -2.38 -0.15
C GLY A 167 -9.38 -2.53 -0.27
N PHE A 168 -9.93 -2.64 -1.49
CA PHE A 168 -11.37 -2.82 -1.71
C PHE A 168 -11.92 -4.04 -0.99
N ILE A 169 -11.19 -5.16 -0.97
CA ILE A 169 -11.64 -6.38 -0.27
C ILE A 169 -11.77 -6.13 1.23
N THR A 170 -10.80 -5.45 1.83
CA THR A 170 -10.84 -5.05 3.25
C THR A 170 -12.03 -4.15 3.55
N LEU A 171 -12.30 -3.16 2.71
CA LEU A 171 -13.48 -2.29 2.84
C LEU A 171 -14.79 -3.09 2.80
N VAL A 172 -14.92 -4.03 1.85
CA VAL A 172 -16.11 -4.89 1.74
C VAL A 172 -16.27 -5.77 2.98
N MET A 173 -15.20 -6.44 3.43
CA MET A 173 -15.26 -7.34 4.59
C MET A 173 -15.63 -6.57 5.87
N VAL A 174 -15.01 -5.43 6.13
CA VAL A 174 -15.35 -4.57 7.29
C VAL A 174 -16.76 -3.99 7.16
N GLY A 175 -17.21 -3.63 5.96
CA GLY A 175 -18.59 -3.21 5.70
C GLY A 175 -19.60 -4.31 6.03
N LEU A 176 -19.35 -5.55 5.60
CA LEU A 176 -20.18 -6.71 5.93
C LEU A 176 -20.20 -7.00 7.44
N LEU A 177 -19.05 -6.87 8.11
CA LEU A 177 -18.96 -6.97 9.57
C LEU A 177 -19.80 -5.89 10.26
N SER A 178 -19.72 -4.65 9.78
CA SER A 178 -20.48 -3.52 10.32
C SER A 178 -21.98 -3.75 10.20
N VAL A 179 -22.45 -4.20 9.04
CA VAL A 179 -23.85 -4.59 8.81
C VAL A 179 -24.25 -5.76 9.72
N TYR A 180 -23.42 -6.79 9.84
CA TYR A 180 -23.69 -7.95 10.69
C TYR A 180 -23.87 -7.56 12.16
N VAL A 181 -22.94 -6.76 12.71
CA VAL A 181 -23.01 -6.30 14.10
C VAL A 181 -24.22 -5.41 14.31
N LEU A 182 -24.46 -4.45 13.42
CA LEU A 182 -25.64 -3.59 13.50
C LEU A 182 -26.90 -4.43 13.55
N VAL A 183 -27.13 -5.33 12.60
CA VAL A 183 -28.32 -6.20 12.55
C VAL A 183 -28.48 -7.03 13.83
N LYS A 184 -27.38 -7.43 14.49
CA LYS A 184 -27.42 -8.14 15.78
C LYS A 184 -27.74 -7.25 16.97
N MET A 185 -27.49 -5.95 16.88
CA MET A 185 -27.95 -4.98 17.87
C MET A 185 -29.46 -4.80 17.69
N GLN A 186 -30.27 -5.43 18.55
CA GLN A 186 -31.73 -5.44 18.44
C GLN A 186 -32.40 -4.06 18.56
N LYS A 187 -31.69 -3.04 19.05
CA LYS A 187 -32.18 -1.67 19.25
C LYS A 187 -31.35 -0.64 18.46
N GLN A 188 -31.27 -0.81 17.15
CA GLN A 188 -30.58 0.15 16.27
C GLN A 188 -31.39 1.43 16.12
N LEU A 189 -30.73 2.58 16.25
CA LEU A 189 -31.28 3.87 15.84
C LEU A 189 -30.71 4.24 14.47
N LEU A 190 -31.46 5.02 13.69
CA LEU A 190 -30.95 5.61 12.43
C LEU A 190 -29.62 6.37 12.66
N CYS A 191 -29.47 6.97 13.84
CA CYS A 191 -28.24 7.65 14.25
C CYS A 191 -27.02 6.73 14.28
N ASP A 192 -27.17 5.44 14.60
CA ASP A 192 -26.05 4.48 14.64
C ASP A 192 -25.58 4.14 13.22
N TRP A 193 -26.52 3.96 12.29
CA TRP A 193 -26.23 3.81 10.86
C TRP A 193 -25.52 5.05 10.31
N LEU A 194 -26.05 6.24 10.58
CA LEU A 194 -25.42 7.48 10.13
C LEU A 194 -24.02 7.64 10.71
N LYS A 195 -23.82 7.35 12.01
CA LYS A 195 -22.52 7.44 12.66
C LYS A 195 -21.47 6.53 12.01
N ILE A 196 -21.84 5.32 11.63
CA ILE A 196 -20.92 4.37 10.99
C ILE A 196 -20.63 4.79 9.54
N PHE A 197 -21.65 5.16 8.76
CA PHE A 197 -21.48 5.26 7.29
C PHE A 197 -21.25 6.68 6.75
N ILE A 198 -21.64 7.75 7.45
CA ILE A 198 -21.65 9.10 6.87
C ILE A 198 -20.23 9.61 6.55
N VAL A 199 -19.30 9.50 7.50
CA VAL A 199 -17.92 9.98 7.34
C VAL A 199 -17.14 9.12 6.33
N PRO A 200 -17.18 7.78 6.40
CA PRO A 200 -16.56 6.93 5.38
C PRO A 200 -17.12 7.20 3.97
N SER A 201 -18.43 7.39 3.83
CA SER A 201 -19.05 7.70 2.53
C SER A 201 -18.60 9.05 2.00
N ALA A 202 -18.56 10.09 2.84
CA ALA A 202 -18.04 11.40 2.46
C ALA A 202 -16.57 11.32 2.01
N ALA A 203 -15.73 10.54 2.69
CA ALA A 203 -14.34 10.35 2.30
C ALA A 203 -14.20 9.68 0.92
N ILE A 204 -15.01 8.65 0.64
CA ILE A 204 -15.07 8.02 -0.70
C ILE A 204 -15.53 9.03 -1.76
N LEU A 205 -16.53 9.86 -1.47
CA LEU A 205 -17.00 10.88 -2.41
C LEU A 205 -15.92 11.92 -2.73
N VAL A 206 -15.14 12.35 -1.73
CA VAL A 206 -13.98 13.24 -1.95
C VAL A 206 -12.92 12.55 -2.81
N TRP A 207 -12.66 11.26 -2.57
CA TRP A 207 -11.72 10.49 -3.39
C TRP A 207 -12.19 10.34 -4.84
N LEU A 208 -13.47 10.06 -5.07
CA LEU A 208 -14.08 10.00 -6.40
C LEU A 208 -14.04 11.35 -7.11
N ALA A 209 -14.36 12.44 -6.42
CA ALA A 209 -14.26 13.78 -6.96
C ALA A 209 -12.83 14.10 -7.42
N ARG A 210 -11.81 13.69 -6.66
CA ARG A 210 -10.40 13.86 -7.04
C ARG A 210 -10.04 13.03 -8.29
N ASN A 211 -10.50 11.79 -8.42
CA ASN A 211 -10.32 11.01 -9.65
C ASN A 211 -10.94 11.73 -10.86
N ILE A 212 -12.17 12.22 -10.73
CA ILE A 212 -12.87 12.95 -11.79
C ILE A 212 -12.09 14.20 -12.19
N LEU A 213 -11.61 14.97 -11.23
CA LEU A 213 -10.84 16.18 -11.52
C LEU A 213 -9.55 15.82 -12.26
N VAL A 214 -8.75 14.89 -11.74
CA VAL A 214 -7.42 14.57 -12.27
C VAL A 214 -7.50 13.86 -13.65
N THR A 215 -8.53 13.04 -13.90
CA THR A 215 -8.56 12.13 -15.07
C THR A 215 -9.84 12.21 -15.91
N GLY A 216 -10.94 12.72 -15.35
CA GLY A 216 -12.28 12.64 -15.92
C GLY A 216 -12.99 11.29 -15.73
N TYR A 217 -12.37 10.34 -15.02
CA TYR A 217 -12.96 9.04 -14.69
C TYR A 217 -13.37 8.96 -13.22
N LEU A 218 -14.41 8.18 -12.92
CA LEU A 218 -14.78 7.85 -11.53
C LEU A 218 -13.69 7.02 -10.84
N VAL A 219 -13.13 6.04 -11.54
CA VAL A 219 -12.08 5.14 -11.04
C VAL A 219 -11.02 4.96 -12.12
N TYR A 220 -9.84 5.52 -11.89
CA TYR A 220 -8.68 5.40 -12.78
C TYR A 220 -7.67 4.38 -12.23
N PRO A 221 -6.98 3.57 -13.07
CA PRO A 221 -7.04 3.50 -14.54
C PRO A 221 -7.98 2.41 -15.07
N TYR A 222 -9.22 2.28 -14.59
CA TYR A 222 -10.12 1.24 -15.11
C TYR A 222 -10.72 1.67 -16.47
N PRO A 223 -10.42 0.97 -17.59
CA PRO A 223 -10.72 1.46 -18.94
C PRO A 223 -12.17 1.16 -19.37
N ASN A 224 -13.14 1.69 -18.63
CA ASN A 224 -14.57 1.55 -18.93
C ASN A 224 -15.21 2.90 -19.28
N PRO A 225 -15.76 3.07 -20.50
CA PRO A 225 -16.41 4.30 -20.93
C PRO A 225 -17.56 4.77 -20.03
N VAL A 226 -18.26 3.86 -19.35
CA VAL A 226 -19.36 4.21 -18.42
C VAL A 226 -18.86 4.97 -17.20
N LEU A 227 -17.58 4.80 -16.85
CA LEU A 227 -16.94 5.53 -15.74
C LEU A 227 -16.34 6.86 -16.18
N ALA A 228 -16.32 7.17 -17.48
CA ALA A 228 -15.80 8.41 -18.03
C ALA A 228 -16.91 9.48 -18.06
N LEU A 229 -16.65 10.64 -17.47
CA LEU A 229 -17.56 11.78 -17.56
C LEU A 229 -17.26 12.62 -18.81
N PRO A 230 -18.26 13.29 -19.41
CA PRO A 230 -18.09 14.09 -20.62
C PRO A 230 -17.48 15.46 -20.33
N LEU A 231 -16.27 15.50 -19.77
CA LEU A 231 -15.53 16.73 -19.42
C LEU A 231 -14.50 17.04 -20.50
N ASP A 232 -14.14 18.32 -20.67
CA ASP A 232 -13.19 18.75 -21.70
C ASP A 232 -11.76 18.23 -21.44
N TRP A 233 -11.44 17.82 -20.22
CA TRP A 233 -10.15 17.24 -19.82
C TRP A 233 -10.17 15.72 -19.62
N THR A 234 -11.29 15.04 -19.90
CA THR A 234 -11.35 13.58 -19.73
C THR A 234 -10.32 12.89 -20.60
N MET A 235 -9.51 12.02 -19.97
CA MET A 235 -8.46 11.27 -20.67
C MET A 235 -9.07 10.39 -21.77
N ALA A 236 -8.41 10.33 -22.91
CA ALA A 236 -8.85 9.48 -24.01
C ALA A 236 -8.73 7.98 -23.62
N LEU A 237 -9.75 7.20 -24.00
CA LEU A 237 -9.91 5.80 -23.58
C LEU A 237 -8.69 4.93 -23.90
N ASP A 238 -8.05 5.18 -25.04
CA ASP A 238 -6.88 4.41 -25.48
C ASP A 238 -5.67 4.61 -24.54
N TYR A 239 -5.49 5.83 -24.00
CA TYR A 239 -4.45 6.09 -23.01
C TYR A 239 -4.75 5.39 -21.68
N VAL A 240 -6.01 5.41 -21.23
CA VAL A 240 -6.42 4.72 -19.99
C VAL A 240 -6.26 3.21 -20.15
N ARG A 241 -6.62 2.66 -21.31
CA ARG A 241 -6.44 1.24 -21.63
C ARG A 241 -4.97 0.86 -21.66
N ALA A 242 -4.13 1.66 -22.32
CA ALA A 242 -2.70 1.41 -22.37
C ALA A 242 -2.06 1.40 -20.96
N ASP A 243 -2.48 2.31 -20.08
CA ASP A 243 -2.00 2.35 -18.70
C ASP A 243 -2.43 1.11 -17.89
N TYR A 244 -3.72 0.75 -17.99
CA TYR A 244 -4.26 -0.46 -17.37
C TYR A 244 -3.53 -1.73 -17.83
N GLU A 245 -3.33 -1.88 -19.14
CA GLU A 245 -2.62 -3.00 -19.75
C GLU A 245 -1.13 -3.00 -19.34
N GLY A 246 -0.52 -1.81 -19.22
CA GLY A 246 0.84 -1.65 -18.71
C GLY A 246 1.01 -2.22 -17.30
N ILE A 247 0.12 -1.87 -16.36
CA ILE A 247 0.12 -2.44 -15.00
C ILE A 247 -0.07 -3.96 -15.05
N TRP A 248 -1.02 -4.41 -15.87
CA TRP A 248 -1.41 -5.81 -15.98
C TRP A 248 -0.29 -6.70 -16.52
N THR A 249 0.47 -6.23 -17.51
CA THR A 249 1.58 -7.02 -18.06
C THR A 249 2.85 -6.88 -17.22
N TRP A 250 3.19 -5.68 -16.74
CA TRP A 250 4.38 -5.49 -15.89
C TRP A 250 4.37 -6.41 -14.67
N SER A 251 3.19 -6.65 -14.11
CA SER A 251 2.99 -7.54 -12.96
C SER A 251 3.08 -9.04 -13.26
N ARG A 252 3.00 -9.44 -14.54
CA ARG A 252 3.10 -10.85 -14.98
C ARG A 252 4.45 -11.19 -15.60
N ILE A 253 4.98 -10.31 -16.43
CA ILE A 253 6.24 -10.53 -17.14
C ILE A 253 7.09 -9.26 -17.06
N PHE A 254 8.09 -9.31 -16.20
CA PHE A 254 8.95 -8.16 -15.95
C PHE A 254 9.82 -7.83 -17.17
N GLY A 255 9.77 -6.58 -17.63
CA GLY A 255 10.63 -6.09 -18.73
C GLY A 255 10.30 -6.62 -20.13
N MET A 256 9.15 -7.27 -20.31
CA MET A 256 8.68 -7.75 -21.62
C MET A 256 7.43 -7.00 -22.10
N ASP A 257 7.18 -7.04 -23.41
CA ASP A 257 6.08 -6.31 -24.03
C ASP A 257 4.71 -6.77 -23.56
N ALA A 258 3.79 -5.80 -23.44
CA ALA A 258 2.43 -5.99 -22.96
C ALA A 258 1.65 -7.11 -23.69
N TRP A 259 1.86 -7.21 -25.00
CA TRP A 259 1.13 -8.13 -25.88
C TRP A 259 1.48 -9.61 -25.65
N MET A 260 2.70 -9.93 -25.19
CA MET A 260 3.17 -11.31 -25.07
C MET A 260 2.41 -12.07 -23.98
N ALA A 261 2.20 -11.45 -22.81
CA ALA A 261 1.45 -12.05 -21.70
C ALA A 261 0.01 -12.40 -22.09
N ARG A 262 -0.59 -11.59 -22.97
CA ARG A 262 -1.95 -11.77 -23.46
C ARG A 262 -2.02 -12.82 -24.56
N ALA A 263 -1.10 -12.79 -25.51
CA ALA A 263 -1.08 -13.69 -26.66
C ALA A 263 -0.85 -15.15 -26.25
N TYR A 264 0.04 -15.40 -25.30
CA TYR A 264 0.46 -16.76 -24.93
C TYR A 264 -0.21 -17.32 -23.67
N GLY A 265 -0.96 -16.50 -22.93
CA GLY A 265 -1.79 -16.94 -21.80
C GLY A 265 -1.03 -17.41 -20.55
N PHE A 266 -1.75 -18.05 -19.63
CA PHE A 266 -1.26 -18.41 -18.29
C PHE A 266 -0.02 -19.30 -18.28
N SER A 267 0.00 -20.35 -19.10
CA SER A 267 1.10 -21.31 -19.18
C SER A 267 2.42 -20.67 -19.61
N PHE A 268 2.38 -19.53 -20.29
CA PHE A 268 3.56 -18.79 -20.71
C PHE A 268 4.10 -17.88 -19.62
N TRP A 269 3.24 -17.02 -19.05
CA TRP A 269 3.72 -16.02 -18.11
C TRP A 269 3.94 -16.56 -16.69
N PHE A 270 3.18 -17.58 -16.25
CA PHE A 270 3.27 -18.07 -14.87
C PHE A 270 4.64 -18.64 -14.50
N PRO A 271 5.31 -19.46 -15.33
CA PRO A 271 6.68 -19.92 -15.05
C PRO A 271 7.69 -18.76 -14.93
N LEU A 272 7.60 -17.77 -15.82
CA LEU A 272 8.47 -16.58 -15.81
C LEU A 272 8.23 -15.74 -14.55
N TRP A 273 6.96 -15.55 -14.20
CA TRP A 273 6.56 -14.89 -12.96
C TRP A 273 7.12 -15.61 -11.74
N LEU A 274 7.00 -16.94 -11.69
CA LEU A 274 7.50 -17.75 -10.58
C LEU A 274 9.02 -17.66 -10.45
N GLN A 275 9.74 -17.66 -11.59
CA GLN A 275 11.19 -17.41 -11.60
C GLN A 275 11.54 -16.04 -10.99
N ASN A 276 10.78 -15.00 -11.29
CA ASN A 276 10.96 -13.66 -10.70
C ASN A 276 10.62 -13.61 -9.20
N VAL A 277 9.67 -14.41 -8.73
CA VAL A 277 9.42 -14.58 -7.27
C VAL A 277 10.66 -15.17 -6.60
N PHE A 278 11.28 -16.18 -7.21
CA PHE A 278 12.45 -16.84 -6.64
C PHE A 278 13.78 -16.08 -6.83
N SER A 279 13.82 -15.01 -7.63
CA SER A 279 15.01 -14.18 -7.81
C SER A 279 15.20 -13.11 -6.73
N SER A 280 14.22 -12.94 -5.82
CA SER A 280 14.25 -11.91 -4.77
C SER A 280 13.97 -12.52 -3.40
N VAL A 281 14.91 -12.37 -2.46
CA VAL A 281 14.80 -12.93 -1.10
C VAL A 281 13.50 -12.50 -0.39
N PRO A 282 13.09 -11.21 -0.37
CA PRO A 282 11.81 -10.80 0.19
C PRO A 282 10.59 -11.51 -0.43
N TYR A 283 10.63 -11.78 -1.74
CA TYR A 283 9.53 -12.44 -2.45
C TYR A 283 9.45 -13.93 -2.12
N VAL A 284 10.60 -14.59 -1.97
CA VAL A 284 10.67 -15.97 -1.47
C VAL A 284 10.07 -16.08 -0.06
N PHE A 285 10.41 -15.16 0.85
CA PHE A 285 9.83 -15.15 2.20
C PHE A 285 8.32 -14.93 2.18
N ALA A 286 7.81 -14.01 1.36
CA ALA A 286 6.38 -13.79 1.21
C ALA A 286 5.66 -15.04 0.65
N PHE A 287 6.23 -15.68 -0.37
CA PHE A 287 5.69 -16.91 -0.94
C PHE A 287 5.69 -18.08 0.06
N ALA A 288 6.79 -18.27 0.78
CA ALA A 288 6.90 -19.27 1.85
C ALA A 288 5.89 -19.01 2.97
N ALA A 289 5.68 -17.75 3.36
CA ALA A 289 4.65 -17.38 4.33
C ALA A 289 3.25 -17.81 3.86
N GLY A 290 2.93 -17.61 2.57
CA GLY A 290 1.68 -18.10 1.97
C GLY A 290 1.52 -19.62 2.09
N LEU A 291 2.56 -20.40 1.79
CA LEU A 291 2.53 -21.86 1.90
C LEU A 291 2.36 -22.34 3.35
N VAL A 292 3.11 -21.76 4.28
CA VAL A 292 2.97 -22.07 5.72
C VAL A 292 1.56 -21.70 6.19
N GLY A 293 1.05 -20.53 5.80
CA GLY A 293 -0.30 -20.11 6.11
C GLY A 293 -1.35 -21.11 5.63
N ALA A 294 -1.20 -21.65 4.42
CA ALA A 294 -2.13 -22.63 3.86
C ALA A 294 -2.16 -23.92 4.69
N VAL A 295 -0.98 -24.44 5.08
CA VAL A 295 -0.86 -25.60 5.97
C VAL A 295 -1.53 -25.31 7.32
N LEU A 296 -1.27 -24.16 7.94
CA LEU A 296 -1.86 -23.80 9.23
C LEU A 296 -3.38 -23.65 9.15
N TRP A 297 -3.92 -23.08 8.07
CA TRP A 297 -5.37 -23.00 7.86
C TRP A 297 -6.01 -24.38 7.73
N VAL A 298 -5.40 -25.29 6.96
CA VAL A 298 -5.87 -26.69 6.87
C VAL A 298 -5.86 -27.34 8.25
N VAL A 299 -4.76 -27.21 9.00
CA VAL A 299 -4.66 -27.74 10.37
C VAL A 299 -5.76 -27.16 11.27
N ASN A 300 -5.99 -25.85 11.24
CA ASN A 300 -7.01 -25.20 12.06
C ASN A 300 -8.41 -25.71 11.74
N ILE A 301 -8.77 -25.81 10.46
CA ILE A 301 -10.09 -26.27 10.00
C ILE A 301 -10.30 -27.74 10.37
N CYS A 302 -9.30 -28.59 10.17
CA CYS A 302 -9.36 -30.01 10.51
C CYS A 302 -9.44 -30.26 12.02
N ARG A 303 -8.82 -29.40 12.84
CA ARG A 303 -8.84 -29.53 14.31
C ARG A 303 -10.14 -29.04 14.93
N SER A 304 -10.64 -27.88 14.50
CA SER A 304 -11.84 -27.28 15.09
C SER A 304 -12.42 -26.22 14.15
N TYR A 305 -13.67 -26.40 13.73
CA TYR A 305 -14.36 -25.45 12.87
C TYR A 305 -15.13 -24.40 13.67
N TYR A 306 -14.78 -23.12 13.49
CA TYR A 306 -15.53 -21.99 14.04
C TYR A 306 -15.97 -21.02 12.93
N LYS A 307 -17.20 -20.50 13.02
CA LYS A 307 -17.73 -19.51 12.03
C LYS A 307 -16.82 -18.30 11.87
N ILE A 308 -16.19 -17.85 12.95
CA ILE A 308 -15.24 -16.73 12.91
C ILE A 308 -14.01 -17.08 12.06
N GLN A 309 -13.44 -18.28 12.17
CA GLN A 309 -12.31 -18.70 11.33
C GLN A 309 -12.65 -18.57 9.84
N PHE A 310 -13.86 -19.00 9.45
CA PHE A 310 -14.30 -18.93 8.07
C PHE A 310 -14.37 -17.49 7.55
N TYR A 311 -14.81 -16.53 8.37
CA TYR A 311 -14.80 -15.11 8.01
C TYR A 311 -13.37 -14.60 7.73
N PHE A 312 -12.41 -14.90 8.60
CA PHE A 312 -11.01 -14.49 8.44
C PHE A 312 -10.31 -15.19 7.26
N LEU A 313 -10.57 -16.48 7.08
CA LEU A 313 -10.08 -17.25 5.93
C LEU A 313 -10.62 -16.67 4.62
N THR A 314 -11.92 -16.37 4.57
CA THR A 314 -12.57 -15.79 3.38
C THR A 314 -11.99 -14.41 3.06
N TRP A 315 -11.80 -13.56 4.08
CA TRP A 315 -11.20 -12.23 3.89
C TRP A 315 -9.82 -12.35 3.24
N THR A 316 -8.96 -13.17 3.83
CA THR A 316 -7.57 -13.28 3.41
C THR A 316 -7.41 -14.00 2.06
N LEU A 317 -8.20 -15.06 1.79
CA LEU A 317 -8.21 -15.75 0.50
C LEU A 317 -8.76 -14.88 -0.64
N ILE A 318 -9.86 -14.14 -0.43
CA ILE A 318 -10.39 -13.22 -1.45
C ILE A 318 -9.38 -12.11 -1.74
N SER A 319 -8.65 -11.63 -0.72
CA SER A 319 -7.59 -10.62 -0.90
C SER A 319 -6.44 -11.15 -1.76
N ILE A 320 -5.97 -12.37 -1.48
CA ILE A 320 -4.92 -13.04 -2.29
C ILE A 320 -5.41 -13.28 -3.71
N TRP A 321 -6.63 -13.80 -3.87
CA TRP A 321 -7.23 -14.07 -5.17
C TRP A 321 -7.37 -12.79 -5.99
N TYR A 322 -7.93 -11.73 -5.40
CA TYR A 322 -8.12 -10.43 -6.05
C TYR A 322 -6.78 -9.83 -6.50
N TRP A 323 -5.76 -9.86 -5.64
CA TRP A 323 -4.41 -9.42 -6.01
C TRP A 323 -3.86 -10.22 -7.20
N PHE A 324 -3.93 -11.56 -7.13
CA PHE A 324 -3.32 -12.43 -8.14
C PHE A 324 -3.98 -12.29 -9.52
N ILE A 325 -5.30 -12.09 -9.60
CA ILE A 325 -5.98 -11.89 -10.89
C ILE A 325 -5.78 -10.48 -11.46
N SER A 326 -5.65 -9.47 -10.60
CA SER A 326 -5.55 -8.07 -11.01
C SER A 326 -4.13 -7.72 -11.46
N ALA A 327 -3.19 -7.73 -10.52
CA ALA A 327 -1.79 -7.36 -10.74
C ALA A 327 -0.87 -8.23 -9.86
N PRO A 328 -0.50 -9.45 -10.30
CA PRO A 328 0.19 -10.45 -9.48
C PRO A 328 1.65 -10.11 -9.12
N ASP A 329 2.08 -8.85 -9.14
CA ASP A 329 3.43 -8.48 -8.70
C ASP A 329 3.55 -8.67 -7.18
N MET A 330 4.64 -9.28 -6.71
CA MET A 330 4.89 -9.49 -5.28
C MET A 330 5.01 -8.18 -4.51
N ARG A 331 5.44 -7.10 -5.16
CA ARG A 331 5.38 -5.74 -4.62
C ARG A 331 3.95 -5.36 -4.22
N TYR A 332 2.95 -5.79 -4.98
CA TYR A 332 1.56 -5.36 -4.78
C TYR A 332 0.74 -6.23 -3.82
N GLY A 333 1.16 -7.46 -3.56
CA GLY A 333 0.37 -8.39 -2.74
C GLY A 333 1.15 -9.42 -1.94
N GLY A 334 2.49 -9.37 -1.94
CA GLY A 334 3.30 -10.20 -1.04
C GLY A 334 2.91 -9.99 0.43
N GLY A 335 2.48 -8.78 0.79
CA GLY A 335 1.93 -8.49 2.13
C GLY A 335 0.66 -9.28 2.45
N PHE A 336 -0.20 -9.59 1.47
CA PHE A 336 -1.39 -10.42 1.71
C PHE A 336 -1.04 -11.85 2.11
N LEU A 337 0.07 -12.39 1.62
CA LEU A 337 0.56 -13.73 2.02
C LEU A 337 1.04 -13.75 3.48
N GLY A 338 1.76 -12.70 3.90
CA GLY A 338 2.16 -12.52 5.30
C GLY A 338 0.95 -12.34 6.23
N VAL A 339 -0.03 -11.55 5.81
CA VAL A 339 -1.29 -11.37 6.56
C VAL A 339 -2.13 -12.65 6.62
N PHE A 340 -2.14 -13.46 5.56
CA PHE A 340 -2.80 -14.77 5.52
C PHE A 340 -2.19 -15.76 6.52
N LEU A 341 -0.85 -15.81 6.59
CA LEU A 341 -0.13 -16.56 7.61
C LEU A 341 -0.48 -16.06 9.02
N ALA A 342 -0.37 -14.76 9.26
CA ALA A 342 -0.66 -14.17 10.55
C ALA A 342 -2.09 -14.53 10.99
N ALA A 343 -3.08 -14.35 10.11
CA ALA A 343 -4.48 -14.67 10.41
C ALA A 343 -4.68 -16.16 10.77
N ALA A 344 -3.94 -17.09 10.16
CA ALA A 344 -3.95 -18.49 10.57
C ALA A 344 -3.45 -18.67 12.01
N CYS A 345 -2.42 -17.90 12.42
CA CYS A 345 -1.85 -17.94 13.77
C CYS A 345 -2.86 -17.54 14.87
N LEU A 346 -3.82 -16.64 14.57
CA LEU A 346 -4.88 -16.27 15.54
C LEU A 346 -5.68 -17.47 16.04
N PHE A 347 -5.79 -18.52 15.22
CA PHE A 347 -6.65 -19.67 15.47
C PHE A 347 -5.90 -20.96 15.83
N LEU A 348 -4.57 -20.91 15.97
CA LEU A 348 -3.78 -22.08 16.40
C LEU A 348 -4.08 -22.51 17.84
N PHE A 349 -4.40 -21.54 18.70
CA PHE A 349 -4.63 -21.70 20.14
C PHE A 349 -5.91 -20.99 20.58
N PRO A 350 -7.10 -21.39 20.08
CA PRO A 350 -8.33 -20.60 20.18
C PRO A 350 -8.86 -20.43 21.61
N ASN A 351 -8.50 -21.35 22.52
CA ASN A 351 -9.05 -21.41 23.88
C ASN A 351 -8.01 -21.13 24.99
N GLU A 352 -6.76 -20.82 24.64
CA GLU A 352 -5.70 -20.59 25.63
C GLU A 352 -5.60 -19.10 25.98
N LYS A 353 -6.29 -18.73 27.07
CA LYS A 353 -6.12 -17.44 27.73
C LYS A 353 -4.90 -17.50 28.64
N THR A 354 -4.11 -16.44 28.63
CA THR A 354 -2.87 -16.32 29.40
C THR A 354 -2.68 -14.84 29.72
N ASP A 355 -2.37 -14.52 30.97
CA ASP A 355 -2.08 -13.13 31.34
C ASP A 355 -0.69 -12.75 30.81
N ASN A 356 -0.60 -11.78 29.92
CA ASN A 356 0.68 -11.26 29.41
C ASN A 356 1.64 -12.35 28.89
N PHE A 357 1.19 -13.22 27.98
CA PHE A 357 2.00 -14.32 27.45
C PHE A 357 3.38 -13.88 26.94
N GLY A 358 3.45 -12.71 26.29
CA GLY A 358 4.70 -12.15 25.80
C GLY A 358 5.74 -11.89 26.90
N LEU A 359 5.30 -11.39 28.06
CA LEU A 359 6.15 -11.16 29.23
C LEU A 359 6.36 -12.43 30.06
N GLN A 360 5.42 -13.37 30.01
CA GLN A 360 5.50 -14.68 30.67
C GLN A 360 6.30 -15.73 29.88
N LEU A 361 6.76 -15.42 28.67
CA LEU A 361 7.77 -16.24 27.98
C LEU A 361 9.03 -16.20 28.83
N ASP A 362 9.10 -17.17 29.73
CA ASP A 362 10.22 -17.35 30.64
C ASP A 362 11.45 -17.53 29.75
N PHE A 363 12.33 -16.53 29.76
CA PHE A 363 13.49 -16.48 28.88
C PHE A 363 14.33 -17.75 29.09
N GLU A 364 14.30 -18.30 30.31
CA GLU A 364 14.83 -19.61 30.69
C GLU A 364 14.24 -20.78 29.89
N ILE A 365 12.91 -20.91 29.81
CA ILE A 365 12.25 -22.02 29.08
C ILE A 365 12.52 -21.90 27.57
N PHE A 366 12.48 -20.68 27.04
CA PHE A 366 12.82 -20.42 25.64
C PHE A 366 14.29 -20.73 25.32
N TRP A 367 15.21 -20.36 26.24
CA TRP A 367 16.65 -20.59 26.11
C TRP A 367 17.06 -22.05 26.33
N GLN A 368 16.34 -22.79 27.18
CA GLN A 368 16.57 -24.20 27.43
C GLN A 368 16.18 -25.08 26.23
N ASN A 369 15.25 -24.63 25.37
CA ASN A 369 14.91 -25.37 24.17
C ASN A 369 15.98 -25.19 23.07
N PRO A 370 16.72 -26.26 22.69
CA PRO A 370 17.86 -26.15 21.80
C PRO A 370 17.49 -25.72 20.37
N ILE A 371 16.24 -25.96 19.94
CA ILE A 371 15.75 -25.55 18.61
C ILE A 371 15.52 -24.04 18.59
N TRP A 372 14.82 -23.51 19.60
CA TRP A 372 14.55 -22.08 19.71
C TRP A 372 15.82 -21.26 19.93
N ARG A 373 16.73 -21.75 20.78
CA ARG A 373 18.03 -21.12 21.00
C ARG A 373 18.85 -21.02 19.71
N LYS A 374 18.97 -22.12 18.95
CA LYS A 374 19.71 -22.13 17.67
C LYS A 374 19.04 -21.23 16.62
N SER A 375 17.70 -21.21 16.59
CA SER A 375 16.94 -20.37 15.65
C SER A 375 17.11 -18.88 15.96
N LEU A 376 17.01 -18.49 17.24
CA LEU A 376 17.23 -17.11 17.68
C LEU A 376 18.69 -16.68 17.47
N GLN A 377 19.66 -17.54 17.77
CA GLN A 377 21.08 -17.27 17.48
C GLN A 377 21.33 -17.07 15.99
N SER A 378 20.71 -17.90 15.14
CA SER A 378 20.82 -17.76 13.67
C SER A 378 20.16 -16.48 13.17
N LEU A 379 19.00 -16.10 13.72
CA LEU A 379 18.31 -14.86 13.40
C LEU A 379 19.11 -13.64 13.85
N LEU A 380 19.62 -13.63 15.08
CA LEU A 380 20.47 -12.57 15.61
C LEU A 380 21.79 -12.48 14.83
N ALA A 381 22.39 -13.61 14.46
CA ALA A 381 23.57 -13.63 13.60
C ALA A 381 23.26 -13.06 12.20
N LEU A 382 22.08 -13.35 11.63
CA LEU A 382 21.63 -12.75 10.38
C LEU A 382 21.35 -11.25 10.51
N ILE A 383 20.77 -10.80 11.62
CA ILE A 383 20.52 -9.37 11.89
C ILE A 383 21.85 -8.64 12.12
N VAL A 384 22.77 -9.21 12.89
CA VAL A 384 24.08 -8.62 13.16
C VAL A 384 24.95 -8.66 11.91
N ALA A 385 25.00 -9.78 11.17
CA ALA A 385 25.74 -9.86 9.91
C ALA A 385 25.12 -8.94 8.85
N GLY A 386 23.80 -8.95 8.70
CA GLY A 386 23.07 -8.06 7.79
C GLY A 386 23.24 -6.59 8.17
N GLY A 387 23.14 -6.26 9.45
CA GLY A 387 23.34 -4.91 9.99
C GLY A 387 24.80 -4.45 9.91
N SER A 388 25.76 -5.34 10.13
CA SER A 388 27.20 -5.04 10.01
C SER A 388 27.61 -4.87 8.56
N VAL A 389 27.12 -5.73 7.65
CA VAL A 389 27.27 -5.57 6.20
C VAL A 389 26.62 -4.28 5.75
N PHE A 390 25.42 -3.93 6.26
CA PHE A 390 24.75 -2.69 5.95
C PHE A 390 25.55 -1.45 6.43
N CYS A 391 26.02 -1.45 7.69
CA CYS A 391 26.85 -0.38 8.24
C CYS A 391 28.21 -0.28 7.53
N PHE A 392 28.78 -1.40 7.09
CA PHE A 392 30.05 -1.46 6.36
C PHE A 392 29.92 -0.98 4.91
N LEU A 393 28.83 -1.35 4.22
CA LEU A 393 28.55 -0.93 2.85
C LEU A 393 28.06 0.52 2.76
N TYR A 394 27.51 1.09 3.84
CA TYR A 394 26.97 2.45 3.87
C TYR A 394 27.53 3.28 5.04
N PRO A 395 28.81 3.67 5.00
CA PRO A 395 29.43 4.50 6.04
C PRO A 395 28.98 5.96 5.89
N SER A 396 27.76 6.32 6.32
CA SER A 396 27.32 7.73 6.28
C SER A 396 27.72 8.46 7.57
N ARG A 397 28.74 9.32 7.46
CA ARG A 397 29.16 10.30 8.49
C ARG A 397 28.19 11.48 8.66
N ASP A 398 27.15 11.58 7.85
CA ASP A 398 26.18 12.68 7.85
C ASP A 398 24.88 12.31 8.60
N LEU A 399 25.01 11.99 9.89
CA LEU A 399 23.91 11.50 10.73
C LEU A 399 22.80 12.54 11.03
N PHE A 400 22.96 13.81 10.62
CA PHE A 400 22.13 14.92 11.12
C PHE A 400 21.39 15.76 10.07
N ILE A 401 21.52 15.47 8.77
CA ILE A 401 20.78 16.20 7.73
C ILE A 401 19.84 15.24 7.01
N VAL A 402 18.52 15.36 7.29
CA VAL A 402 17.50 14.72 6.46
C VAL A 402 17.57 15.36 5.08
N ALA A 403 17.98 14.60 4.08
CA ALA A 403 18.05 15.06 2.70
C ALA A 403 16.64 15.43 2.18
N SER A 404 16.57 16.41 1.29
CA SER A 404 15.36 16.76 0.56
C SER A 404 15.22 15.93 -0.71
N LEU A 405 13.99 15.80 -1.22
CA LEU A 405 13.67 15.21 -2.51
C LEU A 405 14.49 15.92 -3.60
N PRO A 406 15.43 15.23 -4.27
CA PRO A 406 16.29 15.87 -5.24
C PRO A 406 15.54 16.12 -6.54
N SER A 407 15.92 17.21 -7.23
CA SER A 407 15.59 17.37 -8.64
C SER A 407 16.52 16.52 -9.50
N ARG A 408 16.03 16.03 -10.63
CA ARG A 408 16.87 15.38 -11.66
C ARG A 408 17.26 16.40 -12.74
N PRO A 409 18.33 16.15 -13.51
CA PRO A 409 18.65 16.96 -14.68
C PRO A 409 17.47 16.97 -15.66
N VAL A 410 16.97 18.16 -15.95
CA VAL A 410 15.86 18.37 -16.89
C VAL A 410 16.25 19.39 -17.95
N LYS A 411 15.65 19.26 -19.14
CA LYS A 411 15.75 20.22 -20.22
C LYS A 411 14.38 20.80 -20.54
N GLU A 412 14.36 22.05 -20.97
CA GLU A 412 13.13 22.72 -21.38
C GLU A 412 12.65 22.17 -22.74
N TYR A 413 11.38 21.84 -22.86
CA TYR A 413 10.72 21.45 -24.10
C TYR A 413 9.53 22.37 -24.37
N LEU A 414 9.48 22.95 -25.57
CA LEU A 414 8.35 23.76 -26.02
C LEU A 414 7.28 22.88 -26.67
N VAL A 415 6.14 22.75 -26.02
CA VAL A 415 4.97 22.04 -26.56
C VAL A 415 4.32 22.89 -27.64
N LYS A 416 4.33 22.40 -28.88
CA LYS A 416 3.74 23.08 -30.05
C LYS A 416 2.23 22.79 -30.15
N ALA A 417 1.48 23.17 -29.13
CA ALA A 417 0.01 23.12 -29.13
C ALA A 417 -0.59 24.42 -29.71
N LYS A 418 -1.92 24.50 -29.80
CA LYS A 418 -2.62 25.75 -30.18
C LYS A 418 -2.18 26.94 -29.32
N ILE A 419 -1.91 26.67 -28.04
CA ILE A 419 -1.29 27.59 -27.10
C ILE A 419 0.05 26.98 -26.68
N PRO A 420 1.19 27.51 -27.16
CA PRO A 420 2.50 26.99 -26.79
C PRO A 420 2.78 27.16 -25.30
N PHE A 421 3.41 26.16 -24.70
CA PHE A 421 3.88 26.22 -23.31
C PHE A 421 5.12 25.37 -23.09
N LYS A 422 5.82 25.66 -22.00
CA LYS A 422 7.06 25.00 -21.62
C LYS A 422 6.78 23.85 -20.67
N VAL A 423 7.43 22.71 -20.89
CA VAL A 423 7.43 21.54 -20.02
C VAL A 423 8.88 21.12 -19.79
N TRP A 424 9.23 20.79 -18.56
CA TRP A 424 10.52 20.20 -18.22
C TRP A 424 10.48 18.70 -18.49
N VAL A 425 11.46 18.19 -19.22
CA VAL A 425 11.58 16.75 -19.54
C VAL A 425 12.94 16.23 -19.11
N SER A 426 13.06 14.92 -18.83
CA SER A 426 14.33 14.30 -18.44
C SER A 426 15.43 14.64 -19.47
N ALA A 427 16.58 15.12 -18.98
CA ALA A 427 17.73 15.45 -19.83
C ALA A 427 18.52 14.18 -20.22
N ASP A 428 18.58 13.21 -19.30
CA ASP A 428 19.45 12.03 -19.39
C ASP A 428 18.77 10.81 -20.05
N GLY A 429 17.52 10.97 -20.51
CA GLY A 429 16.75 9.90 -21.16
C GLY A 429 16.29 8.78 -20.22
N ASP A 430 16.50 8.94 -18.91
CA ASP A 430 16.13 7.97 -17.87
C ASP A 430 14.67 8.08 -17.40
N LEU A 431 13.88 8.93 -18.08
CA LEU A 431 12.45 9.21 -17.84
C LEU A 431 12.13 9.86 -16.48
N ARG A 432 13.14 10.13 -15.65
CA ARG A 432 12.94 10.63 -14.29
C ARG A 432 13.16 12.13 -14.21
N VAL A 433 12.29 12.80 -13.46
CA VAL A 433 12.33 14.26 -13.27
C VAL A 433 12.51 14.66 -11.79
N GLY A 434 12.31 13.72 -10.87
CA GLY A 434 12.45 13.97 -9.43
C GLY A 434 11.55 15.10 -8.97
N ASN A 435 12.08 15.97 -8.11
CA ASN A 435 11.41 17.18 -7.66
C ASN A 435 11.63 18.39 -8.60
N ALA A 436 11.83 18.19 -9.91
CA ALA A 436 12.01 19.28 -10.87
C ALA A 436 10.82 20.28 -10.92
N PRO A 437 11.02 21.51 -11.44
CA PRO A 437 9.97 22.52 -11.53
C PRO A 437 8.74 22.09 -12.33
N LEU A 438 7.56 22.63 -11.99
CA LEU A 438 6.32 22.37 -12.72
C LEU A 438 6.21 23.22 -14.00
N PRO A 439 5.55 22.73 -15.06
CA PRO A 439 5.14 21.34 -15.26
C PRO A 439 6.32 20.48 -15.74
N SER A 440 6.48 19.27 -15.18
CA SER A 440 7.44 18.27 -15.66
C SER A 440 6.74 17.01 -16.16
N ALA A 441 7.36 16.32 -17.13
CA ALA A 441 6.91 15.03 -17.65
C ALA A 441 8.09 14.11 -18.02
N GLU A 442 7.87 12.80 -18.04
CA GLU A 442 8.90 11.82 -18.44
C GLU A 442 9.38 12.01 -19.88
N ASN A 443 8.45 12.38 -20.78
CA ASN A 443 8.68 12.55 -22.21
C ASN A 443 7.98 13.82 -22.72
N PRO A 444 8.46 14.40 -23.85
CA PRO A 444 7.77 15.49 -24.52
C PRO A 444 6.32 15.14 -24.86
N PRO A 445 5.31 15.87 -24.35
CA PRO A 445 3.92 15.55 -24.61
C PRO A 445 3.54 15.94 -26.05
N THR A 446 2.87 15.03 -26.77
CA THR A 446 2.55 15.19 -28.20
C THR A 446 1.11 15.64 -28.48
N ASN A 447 0.16 15.33 -27.60
CA ASN A 447 -1.27 15.61 -27.77
C ASN A 447 -1.85 16.33 -26.54
N LEU A 448 -1.20 17.41 -26.07
CA LEU A 448 -1.54 18.08 -24.82
C LEU A 448 -1.76 19.58 -25.03
N GLU A 449 -2.82 20.11 -24.43
CA GLU A 449 -3.14 21.53 -24.39
C GLU A 449 -3.36 22.00 -22.96
N MET A 450 -2.89 23.22 -22.64
CA MET A 450 -3.36 23.91 -21.44
C MET A 450 -4.81 24.36 -21.63
N ARG A 451 -5.61 24.26 -20.56
CA ARG A 451 -7.02 24.70 -20.58
C ARG A 451 -7.16 26.22 -20.62
N GLU A 452 -6.22 26.94 -20.00
CA GLU A 452 -6.15 28.40 -20.00
C GLU A 452 -4.69 28.84 -20.23
N PRO A 453 -4.42 29.79 -21.16
CA PRO A 453 -3.07 30.25 -21.45
C PRO A 453 -2.33 30.75 -20.20
N GLY A 454 -1.14 30.19 -19.93
CA GLY A 454 -0.27 30.64 -18.83
C GLY A 454 -0.75 30.27 -17.42
N ASN A 455 -1.87 29.55 -17.28
CA ASN A 455 -2.46 29.25 -15.98
C ASN A 455 -2.46 27.73 -15.71
N LEU A 456 -1.39 27.23 -15.09
CA LEU A 456 -1.24 25.81 -14.77
C LEU A 456 -2.33 25.29 -13.82
N ALA A 457 -2.89 26.15 -12.96
CA ALA A 457 -3.94 25.77 -12.03
C ALA A 457 -5.23 25.30 -12.74
N LYS A 458 -5.44 25.76 -13.99
CA LYS A 458 -6.61 25.37 -14.79
C LYS A 458 -6.43 24.01 -15.44
N GLY A 459 -5.21 23.51 -15.51
CA GLY A 459 -4.88 22.15 -15.91
C GLY A 459 -4.83 21.92 -17.41
N PHE A 460 -4.94 20.65 -17.81
CA PHE A 460 -4.60 20.19 -19.15
C PHE A 460 -5.72 19.36 -19.77
N ARG A 461 -5.75 19.31 -21.10
CA ARG A 461 -6.64 18.44 -21.87
C ARG A 461 -5.89 17.80 -23.03
N SER A 462 -6.40 16.66 -23.50
CA SER A 462 -5.88 16.05 -24.71
C SER A 462 -6.40 16.78 -25.95
N VAL A 463 -5.55 16.97 -26.95
CA VAL A 463 -5.97 17.44 -28.27
C VAL A 463 -6.65 16.27 -28.97
N LYS A 464 -7.99 16.28 -29.05
CA LYS A 464 -8.73 15.31 -29.86
C LYS A 464 -8.27 15.46 -31.30
N ARG A 465 -7.72 14.38 -31.87
CA ARG A 465 -7.49 14.29 -33.33
C ARG A 465 -8.81 14.07 -34.05
#